data_AF-A0A9X9XBN7-F1
#
_entry.id   AF-A0A9X9XBN7-F1
#
_cell.length_a   1.000
_cell.length_b   1.000
_cell.length_c   1.000
_cell.angle_alpha   90.00
_cell.angle_beta   90.00
_cell.angle_gamma   90.00
#
_symmetry.space_group_name_H-M   'P 1'
#
loop_
_entity.id
_entity.type
_entity.pdbx_description
1 polymer ?
#
loop_
_entity_poly.entity_id
_entity_poly.type
_entity_poly.pdbx_seq_one_letter_code
_entity_poly.pdbx_strand_id
1 'polypeptide(L)'
;MTEPPDDDPYLRAYYESNRAERERSAARLDRKPFGERLAYKVWRELTWCKEGEGLIHQQHRDYCGHGLIRSAGGVMLCEIQDGHIPGPPIATWTNGEDFVAFFARQSDWTCSGWEPAEPVFYTDDPWHRSNQRLTRAILNRFVPFW
;
A
#
# COMPACT_ATOMS: atom_id res chain seq x y z
N MET A 1 12.44 -19.30 -6.04
CA MET A 1 12.82 -18.50 -7.23
C MET A 1 14.32 -18.56 -7.33
N THR A 2 14.84 -19.23 -8.34
CA THR A 2 16.27 -19.25 -8.66
C THR A 2 16.64 -17.89 -9.23
N GLU A 3 17.71 -17.28 -8.71
CA GLU A 3 18.29 -16.08 -9.31
C GLU A 3 18.61 -16.36 -10.79
N PRO A 4 18.37 -15.40 -11.70
CA PRO A 4 18.74 -15.58 -13.10
C PRO A 4 20.26 -15.78 -13.20
N PRO A 5 20.76 -16.58 -14.15
CA PRO A 5 22.20 -16.80 -14.31
C PRO A 5 22.91 -15.46 -14.50
N ASP A 6 23.94 -15.25 -13.70
CA ASP A 6 24.71 -14.01 -13.51
C ASP A 6 25.46 -13.52 -14.79
N ASP A 7 25.30 -14.24 -15.91
CA ASP A 7 26.12 -14.14 -17.11
C ASP A 7 25.48 -13.38 -18.28
N ASP A 8 24.24 -12.89 -18.15
CA ASP A 8 23.62 -12.04 -19.18
C ASP A 8 23.81 -10.54 -18.85
N PRO A 9 24.78 -9.84 -19.48
CA PRO A 9 25.03 -8.43 -19.24
C PRO A 9 23.84 -7.54 -19.60
N TYR A 10 22.94 -7.97 -20.50
CA TYR A 10 21.72 -7.24 -20.82
C TYR A 10 20.71 -7.32 -19.69
N LEU A 11 20.47 -8.52 -19.12
CA LEU A 11 19.58 -8.68 -17.97
C LEU A 11 20.10 -7.90 -16.77
N ARG A 12 21.41 -7.93 -16.51
CA ARG A 12 22.03 -7.14 -15.43
C ARG A 12 21.83 -5.64 -15.64
N ALA A 13 22.16 -5.11 -16.82
CA ALA A 13 21.96 -3.69 -17.13
C ALA A 13 20.47 -3.29 -17.06
N TYR A 14 19.55 -4.16 -17.49
CA TYR A 14 18.11 -3.97 -17.38
C TYR A 14 17.66 -3.90 -15.92
N TYR A 15 18.08 -4.84 -15.07
CA TYR A 15 17.76 -4.82 -13.63
C TYR A 15 18.38 -3.61 -12.92
N GLU A 16 19.62 -3.22 -13.24
CA GLU A 16 20.28 -2.04 -12.69
C GLU A 16 19.59 -0.73 -13.10
N SER A 17 19.24 -0.58 -14.39
CA SER A 17 18.48 0.57 -14.88
C SER A 17 17.11 0.67 -14.21
N ASN A 18 16.39 -0.45 -14.11
CA ASN A 18 15.10 -0.51 -13.42
C ASN A 18 15.22 -0.15 -11.94
N ARG A 19 16.30 -0.59 -11.28
CA ARG A 19 16.58 -0.21 -9.89
C ARG A 19 16.79 1.31 -9.75
N ALA A 20 17.65 1.90 -10.57
CA ALA A 20 17.93 3.33 -10.51
C ALA A 20 16.68 4.18 -10.81
N GLU A 21 15.83 3.74 -11.74
CA GLU A 21 14.56 4.40 -12.01
C GLU A 21 13.57 4.31 -10.83
N ARG A 22 13.48 3.14 -10.20
CA ARG A 22 12.66 2.94 -9.00
C ARG A 22 13.13 3.82 -7.84
N GLU A 23 14.43 3.90 -7.60
CA GLU A 23 15.03 4.78 -6.58
C GLU A 23 14.75 6.27 -6.90
N ARG A 24 14.90 6.69 -8.16
CA ARG A 24 14.55 8.06 -8.59
C ARG A 24 13.06 8.37 -8.40
N SER A 25 12.18 7.42 -8.70
CA SER A 25 10.74 7.56 -8.47
C SER A 25 10.40 7.62 -6.99
N ALA A 26 11.03 6.77 -6.17
CA ALA A 26 10.86 6.76 -4.73
C ALA A 26 11.31 8.07 -4.07
N ALA A 27 12.37 8.69 -4.58
CA ALA A 27 12.84 10.00 -4.11
C ALA A 27 11.76 11.10 -4.22
N ARG A 28 10.85 10.99 -5.21
CA ARG A 28 9.76 11.95 -5.48
C ARG A 28 8.49 11.71 -4.67
N LEU A 29 8.42 10.63 -3.88
CA LEU A 29 7.24 10.33 -3.08
C LEU A 29 7.02 11.42 -2.02
N ASP A 30 5.75 11.79 -1.82
CA ASP A 30 5.36 12.74 -0.78
C ASP A 30 5.65 12.15 0.60
N ARG A 31 6.36 12.91 1.43
CA ARG A 31 6.69 12.57 2.82
C ARG A 31 5.79 13.28 3.82
N LYS A 32 4.89 14.15 3.36
CA LYS A 32 3.95 14.85 4.22
C LYS A 32 2.97 13.85 4.84
N PRO A 33 2.85 13.80 6.17
CA PRO A 33 1.90 12.93 6.85
C PRO A 33 0.47 13.14 6.33
N PHE A 34 -0.31 12.07 6.19
CA PHE A 34 -1.70 12.12 5.74
C PHE A 34 -2.54 13.02 6.64
N GLY A 35 -2.28 12.98 7.94
CA GLY A 35 -2.94 13.75 8.97
C GLY A 35 -4.24 13.10 9.44
N GLU A 36 -4.61 13.39 10.69
CA GLU A 36 -5.76 12.79 11.37
C GLU A 36 -7.06 12.98 10.60
N ARG A 37 -7.28 14.17 10.02
CA ARG A 37 -8.52 14.46 9.27
C ARG A 37 -8.73 13.50 8.10
N LEU A 38 -7.69 13.21 7.32
CA LEU A 38 -7.81 12.28 6.20
C LEU A 38 -7.99 10.84 6.70
N ALA A 39 -7.17 10.43 7.67
CA ALA A 39 -7.26 9.09 8.26
C ALA A 39 -8.64 8.81 8.86
N TYR A 40 -9.23 9.79 9.57
CA TYR A 40 -10.57 9.69 10.13
C TYR A 40 -11.64 9.54 9.05
N LYS A 41 -11.56 10.33 7.97
CA LYS A 41 -12.49 10.20 6.84
C LYS A 41 -12.41 8.79 6.24
N VAL A 42 -11.20 8.27 6.02
CA VAL A 42 -10.99 6.91 5.48
C VAL A 42 -11.60 5.86 6.40
N TRP A 43 -11.33 5.92 7.70
CA TRP A 43 -11.94 5.00 8.67
C TRP A 43 -13.45 5.01 8.60
N ARG A 44 -14.06 6.20 8.64
CA ARG A 44 -15.51 6.36 8.60
C ARG A 44 -16.12 5.72 7.36
N GLU A 45 -15.56 6.01 6.18
CA GLU A 45 -16.07 5.40 4.94
C GLU A 45 -15.90 3.88 4.92
N LEU A 46 -14.77 3.35 5.41
CA LEU A 46 -14.55 1.91 5.50
C LEU A 46 -15.56 1.22 6.45
N THR A 47 -15.94 1.87 7.55
CA THR A 47 -16.96 1.30 8.47
C THR A 47 -18.35 1.23 7.87
N TRP A 48 -18.63 1.98 6.80
CA TRP A 48 -19.91 1.96 6.09
C TRP A 48 -19.94 0.93 4.95
N CYS A 49 -18.78 0.42 4.55
CA CYS A 49 -18.69 -0.68 3.60
C CYS A 49 -19.26 -1.99 4.20
N LYS A 50 -19.71 -2.90 3.33
CA LYS A 50 -20.02 -4.26 3.75
C LYS A 50 -18.74 -5.00 4.11
N GLU A 51 -18.85 -6.04 4.93
CA GLU A 51 -17.72 -6.95 5.16
C GLU A 51 -17.22 -7.54 3.83
N GLY A 52 -15.91 -7.55 3.65
CA GLY A 52 -15.25 -7.96 2.41
C GLY A 52 -15.10 -6.83 1.38
N GLU A 53 -15.73 -5.67 1.58
CA GLU A 53 -15.59 -4.50 0.71
C GLU A 53 -14.69 -3.42 1.34
N GLY A 54 -14.27 -2.44 0.55
CA GLY A 54 -13.47 -1.31 1.05
C GLY A 54 -12.71 -0.59 -0.06
N LEU A 55 -11.55 -0.04 0.30
CA LEU A 55 -10.66 0.63 -0.63
C LEU A 55 -9.75 -0.40 -1.31
N ILE A 56 -9.86 -0.50 -2.62
CA ILE A 56 -8.92 -1.25 -3.48
C ILE A 56 -8.31 -0.25 -4.46
N HIS A 57 -6.97 -0.22 -4.57
CA HIS A 57 -6.27 0.78 -5.39
C HIS A 57 -6.71 0.74 -6.86
N GLN A 58 -6.65 -0.43 -7.48
CA GLN A 58 -7.08 -0.68 -8.87
C GLN A 58 -7.59 -2.12 -9.00
N GLN A 59 -8.66 -2.34 -9.76
CA GLN A 59 -9.12 -3.68 -10.13
C GLN A 59 -8.41 -4.11 -11.42
N HIS A 60 -7.37 -4.93 -11.28
CA HIS A 60 -6.65 -5.54 -12.39
C HIS A 60 -6.65 -7.07 -12.26
N ARG A 61 -6.54 -7.75 -13.40
CA ARG A 61 -6.61 -9.22 -13.54
C ARG A 61 -5.51 -9.98 -12.78
N ASP A 62 -4.42 -9.31 -12.41
CA ASP A 62 -3.24 -9.96 -11.82
C ASP A 62 -2.97 -9.45 -10.38
N TYR A 63 -2.30 -8.31 -10.25
CA TYR A 63 -2.05 -7.66 -8.96
C TYR A 63 -2.82 -6.35 -8.88
N CYS A 64 -3.50 -6.15 -7.75
CA CYS A 64 -4.27 -4.95 -7.43
C CYS A 64 -3.60 -4.09 -6.35
N GLY A 65 -2.54 -4.61 -5.72
CA GLY A 65 -1.78 -3.86 -4.72
C GLY A 65 -2.31 -3.98 -3.31
N HIS A 66 -2.14 -2.90 -2.55
CA HIS A 66 -2.70 -2.80 -1.21
C HIS A 66 -4.18 -2.39 -1.23
N GLY A 67 -4.95 -3.03 -0.36
CA GLY A 67 -6.34 -2.68 -0.06
C GLY A 67 -6.58 -2.50 1.44
N LEU A 68 -7.56 -1.66 1.76
CA LEU A 68 -8.13 -1.56 3.11
C LEU A 68 -9.55 -2.10 3.05
N ILE A 69 -9.78 -3.22 3.74
CA ILE A 69 -11.03 -3.97 3.64
C ILE A 69 -11.72 -4.01 4.99
N ARG A 70 -13.05 -3.83 4.98
CA ARG A 70 -13.90 -4.01 6.16
C ARG A 70 -13.97 -5.50 6.50
N SER A 71 -13.70 -5.85 7.75
CA SER A 71 -13.90 -7.19 8.32
C SER A 71 -14.92 -7.12 9.45
N ALA A 72 -15.44 -8.24 9.96
CA ALA A 72 -16.35 -8.22 11.11
C ALA A 72 -15.78 -7.43 12.31
N GLY A 73 -14.49 -7.65 12.60
CA GLY A 73 -13.80 -7.07 13.76
C GLY A 73 -13.23 -5.67 13.57
N GLY A 74 -13.26 -5.10 12.36
CA GLY A 74 -12.64 -3.79 12.11
C GLY A 74 -12.27 -3.54 10.65
N VAL A 75 -11.07 -3.01 10.43
CA VAL A 75 -10.47 -2.83 9.10
C VAL A 75 -9.18 -3.63 9.04
N MET A 76 -8.90 -4.20 7.87
CA MET A 76 -7.64 -4.89 7.60
C MET A 76 -6.93 -4.29 6.38
N LEU A 77 -5.61 -4.19 6.48
CA LEU A 77 -4.71 -3.96 5.36
C LEU A 77 -4.31 -5.32 4.79
N CYS A 78 -4.44 -5.49 3.49
CA CYS A 78 -4.08 -6.74 2.81
C CYS A 78 -3.56 -6.46 1.40
N GLU A 79 -2.83 -7.43 0.86
CA GLU A 79 -2.59 -7.50 -0.58
C GLU A 79 -3.87 -7.96 -1.29
N ILE A 80 -4.08 -7.47 -2.50
CA ILE A 80 -5.22 -7.80 -3.35
C ILE A 80 -4.66 -8.34 -4.68
N GLN A 81 -5.15 -9.51 -5.08
CA GLN A 81 -4.80 -10.17 -6.34
C GLN A 81 -6.10 -10.60 -7.04
N ASP A 82 -6.25 -10.21 -8.31
CA ASP A 82 -7.46 -10.43 -9.11
C ASP A 82 -8.76 -10.07 -8.35
N GLY A 83 -8.76 -8.96 -7.61
CA GLY A 83 -9.89 -8.51 -6.79
C GLY A 83 -10.16 -9.33 -5.51
N HIS A 84 -9.35 -10.34 -5.21
CA HIS A 84 -9.47 -11.21 -4.03
C HIS A 84 -8.31 -10.99 -3.06
N ILE A 85 -8.48 -11.46 -1.83
CA ILE A 85 -7.46 -11.42 -0.77
C ILE A 85 -6.74 -12.77 -0.77
N PRO A 86 -5.50 -12.87 -1.30
CA PRO A 86 -4.83 -14.15 -1.52
C PRO A 86 -4.19 -14.73 -0.25
N GLY A 87 -4.12 -13.97 0.84
CA GLY A 87 -3.35 -14.32 2.03
C GLY A 87 -3.84 -13.63 3.30
N PRO A 88 -3.12 -13.82 4.42
CA PRO A 88 -3.48 -13.18 5.68
C PRO A 88 -3.36 -11.65 5.60
N PRO A 89 -4.09 -10.91 6.46
CA PRO A 89 -3.90 -9.47 6.60
C PRO A 89 -2.44 -9.11 6.95
N ILE A 90 -1.96 -8.03 6.36
CA ILE A 90 -0.69 -7.39 6.72
C ILE A 90 -0.83 -6.71 8.10
N ALA A 91 -1.96 -6.04 8.33
CA ALA A 91 -2.29 -5.39 9.59
C ALA A 91 -3.80 -5.33 9.81
N THR A 92 -4.23 -5.24 11.06
CA THR A 92 -5.65 -5.13 11.43
C THR A 92 -5.84 -4.06 12.50
N TRP A 93 -6.97 -3.37 12.44
CA TRP A 93 -7.38 -2.38 13.44
C TRP A 93 -8.82 -2.66 13.85
N THR A 94 -9.05 -2.84 15.14
CA THR A 94 -10.38 -3.14 15.69
C THR A 94 -11.14 -1.90 16.11
N ASN A 95 -10.46 -0.76 16.23
CA ASN A 95 -11.04 0.52 16.60
C ASN A 95 -10.47 1.65 15.73
N GLY A 96 -11.22 2.75 15.66
CA GLY A 96 -10.87 3.89 14.83
C GLY A 96 -9.73 4.74 15.38
N GLU A 97 -9.51 4.74 16.70
CA GLU A 97 -8.44 5.52 17.32
C GLU A 97 -7.08 5.01 16.87
N ASP A 98 -6.84 3.70 16.99
CA ASP A 98 -5.60 3.06 16.55
C ASP A 98 -5.38 3.18 15.04
N PHE A 99 -6.45 3.00 14.25
CA PHE A 99 -6.40 3.18 12.81
C PHE A 99 -5.99 4.61 12.44
N VAL A 100 -6.64 5.60 13.06
CA VAL A 100 -6.39 7.02 12.76
C VAL A 100 -4.99 7.41 13.23
N ALA A 101 -4.58 7.03 14.44
CA ALA A 101 -3.25 7.29 14.96
C ALA A 101 -2.17 6.69 14.04
N PHE A 102 -2.39 5.46 13.56
CA PHE A 102 -1.49 4.82 12.61
C PHE A 102 -1.45 5.54 11.26
N PHE A 103 -2.59 5.75 10.60
CA PHE A 103 -2.62 6.33 9.26
C PHE A 103 -2.30 7.83 9.23
N ALA A 104 -2.57 8.58 10.29
CA ALA A 104 -2.29 10.02 10.37
C ALA A 104 -0.80 10.33 10.20
N ARG A 105 0.08 9.46 10.72
CA ARG A 105 1.54 9.58 10.60
C ARG A 105 2.11 8.99 9.30
N GLN A 106 1.31 8.26 8.51
CA GLN A 106 1.76 7.70 7.23
C GLN A 106 1.85 8.76 6.13
N SER A 107 2.58 8.45 5.08
CA SER A 107 2.73 9.26 3.87
C SER A 107 2.85 8.35 2.64
N ASP A 108 2.91 8.93 1.44
CA ASP A 108 3.16 8.15 0.22
C ASP A 108 4.50 7.41 0.31
N TRP A 109 5.50 8.03 0.95
CA TRP A 109 6.79 7.40 1.24
C TRP A 109 6.66 6.20 2.19
N THR A 110 6.06 6.35 3.36
CA THR A 110 6.02 5.25 4.34
C THR A 110 5.14 4.09 3.87
N CYS A 111 4.08 4.36 3.10
CA CYS A 111 3.24 3.32 2.50
C CYS A 111 3.88 2.61 1.29
N SER A 112 4.98 3.12 0.75
CA SER A 112 5.58 2.61 -0.50
C SER A 112 6.39 1.32 -0.35
N GLY A 113 6.74 0.95 0.88
CA GLY A 113 7.63 -0.17 1.19
C GLY A 113 9.13 0.13 1.11
N TRP A 114 9.51 1.40 1.00
CA TRP A 114 10.91 1.83 1.03
C TRP A 114 11.44 2.20 2.43
N GLU A 115 10.58 2.39 3.42
CA GLU A 115 10.94 2.89 4.75
C GLU A 115 11.11 1.74 5.77
N PRO A 116 12.34 1.35 6.14
CA PRO A 116 12.55 0.27 7.12
C PRO A 116 11.97 0.58 8.50
N ALA A 117 11.85 1.85 8.86
CA ALA A 117 11.22 2.25 10.12
C ALA A 117 9.69 2.06 10.13
N GLU A 118 9.07 1.73 8.98
CA GLU A 118 7.66 1.42 8.85
C GLU A 118 7.45 -0.06 8.46
N PRO A 119 7.55 -1.00 9.42
CA PRO A 119 7.55 -2.43 9.13
C PRO A 119 6.23 -2.95 8.56
N VAL A 120 5.11 -2.24 8.74
CA VAL A 120 3.81 -2.64 8.17
C VAL A 120 3.84 -2.57 6.64
N PHE A 121 4.60 -1.64 6.07
CA PHE A 121 4.67 -1.47 4.62
C PHE A 121 6.02 -1.89 4.03
N TYR A 122 7.09 -1.86 4.83
CA TYR A 122 8.44 -2.18 4.41
C TYR A 122 8.54 -3.53 3.71
N THR A 123 9.36 -3.59 2.65
CA THR A 123 9.70 -4.85 2.00
C THR A 123 11.11 -4.78 1.41
N ASP A 124 11.81 -5.90 1.47
CA ASP A 124 13.07 -6.10 0.74
C ASP A 124 12.85 -6.50 -0.72
N ASP A 125 11.62 -6.87 -1.11
CA ASP A 125 11.31 -7.25 -2.48
C ASP A 125 11.19 -6.01 -3.39
N PRO A 126 12.11 -5.83 -4.36
CA PRO A 126 12.08 -4.69 -5.26
C PRO A 126 10.83 -4.62 -6.14
N TRP A 127 10.13 -5.73 -6.40
CA TRP A 127 8.90 -5.75 -7.19
C TRP A 127 7.70 -5.18 -6.42
N HIS A 128 7.65 -5.38 -5.11
CA HIS A 128 6.58 -4.85 -4.26
C HIS A 128 6.81 -3.37 -3.89
N ARG A 129 8.04 -2.85 -3.99
CA ARG A 129 8.35 -1.45 -3.70
C ARG A 129 7.66 -0.49 -4.68
N SER A 130 6.91 0.46 -4.15
CA SER A 130 6.10 1.45 -4.89
C SER A 130 5.04 0.87 -5.83
N ASN A 131 4.91 -0.46 -5.94
CA ASN A 131 3.99 -1.12 -6.84
C ASN A 131 2.59 -1.18 -6.21
N GLN A 132 1.67 -0.40 -6.77
CA GLN A 132 0.25 -0.37 -6.40
C GLN A 132 0.02 -0.20 -4.87
N ARG A 133 0.78 0.70 -4.25
CA ARG A 133 0.68 1.01 -2.82
C ARG A 133 -0.35 2.11 -2.54
N LEU A 134 -0.74 2.23 -1.27
CA LEU A 134 -1.62 3.31 -0.81
C LEU A 134 -0.89 4.66 -0.92
N THR A 135 -1.61 5.67 -1.39
CA THR A 135 -1.15 7.06 -1.51
C THR A 135 -2.26 8.00 -1.10
N ARG A 136 -1.91 9.23 -0.75
CA ARG A 136 -2.85 10.31 -0.45
C ARG A 136 -3.90 10.47 -1.56
N ALA A 137 -3.49 10.39 -2.81
CA ALA A 137 -4.40 10.53 -3.95
C ALA A 137 -5.46 9.42 -3.98
N ILE A 138 -5.08 8.18 -3.65
CA ILE A 138 -6.00 7.05 -3.57
C ILE A 138 -6.95 7.22 -2.39
N LEU A 139 -6.43 7.57 -1.21
CA LEU A 139 -7.24 7.82 -0.02
C LEU A 139 -8.26 8.94 -0.26
N ASN A 140 -7.83 10.04 -0.88
CA ASN A 140 -8.70 11.16 -1.24
C ASN A 140 -9.78 10.80 -2.25
N ARG A 141 -9.52 9.86 -3.16
CA ARG A 141 -10.53 9.39 -4.12
C ARG A 141 -11.58 8.51 -3.46
N PHE A 142 -11.17 7.74 -2.46
CA PHE A 142 -12.05 6.86 -1.71
C PHE A 142 -13.00 7.64 -0.79
N VAL A 143 -12.52 8.73 -0.20
CA VAL A 143 -13.36 9.54 0.69
C VAL A 143 -14.14 10.60 -0.08
N PRO A 144 -15.40 10.87 0.30
CA PRO A 144 -16.21 11.88 -0.36
C PRO A 144 -15.77 13.31 -0.06
N PHE A 145 -16.03 14.21 -1.01
CA PHE A 145 -15.78 15.65 -0.93
C PHE A 145 -16.88 16.35 -0.12
N TRP A 146 -16.80 16.28 1.21
CA TRP A 146 -17.55 17.18 2.10
C TRP A 146 -16.60 17.97 3.00
#